data_AF-A0A1Q4XCU6-F1
#
_entry.id   AF-A0A1Q4XCU6-F1
#
_cell.length_a   1.000
_cell.length_b   1.000
_cell.length_c   1.000
_cell.angle_alpha   90.00
_cell.angle_beta   90.00
_cell.angle_gamma   90.00
#
_symmetry.space_group_name_H-M   'P 1'
#
loop_
_entity.id
_entity.type
_entity.pdbx_description
1 polymer ?
#
loop_
_entity_poly.entity_id
_entity_poly.type
_entity_poly.pdbx_seq_one_letter_code
_entity_poly.pdbx_strand_id
1 'polypeptide(L)'
;MGNTSSGRRTGEQRPGVRRVVVVGTGLIGTSVALALRSRDVDVVLSDPDSASLRLACDLGAGRPLEESADPSPSVPADVAVIAAPPAVIPSVLRRAQDRGLAHVYTDVASVKASVLAEAERMGCDMATFVPGHPMGGREKQGPGAARADLFLGRSWALCPTGKADPQAVAAVAEIARLCGADPTVLDAGAHDRAVALVSHAPHVASSAVAARLVSGDGTALTLAGQGVRDVTRVAGGDPAMWAEILTHNAAPVAEVLHEMAADLAATADALRAAAGREADPSAEILAPVRDLLERGRSGHGRIPGKHGTVHRPDYTVIPVVIPDEPGTLGRLFAAAAEAGVNIEDVRIEHTPGLPLGVAQLYLLPDAVDTLSRALAADGWSVHPGV
;
A
#
# COMPACT_ATOMS: atom_id res chain seq x y z
N MET A 1 -55.43 -35.01 -6.19
CA MET A 1 -54.35 -34.99 -5.18
C MET A 1 -53.15 -35.73 -5.76
N GLY A 2 -51.98 -35.09 -5.77
CA GLY A 2 -50.68 -35.63 -6.18
C GLY A 2 -50.43 -35.59 -7.69
N ASN A 3 -49.27 -35.20 -8.21
CA ASN A 3 -48.04 -34.65 -7.62
C ASN A 3 -47.23 -34.12 -8.81
N THR A 4 -47.08 -32.80 -8.95
CA THR A 4 -46.19 -32.19 -9.95
C THR A 4 -44.81 -32.00 -9.32
N SER A 5 -43.85 -32.83 -9.74
CA SER A 5 -42.45 -32.73 -9.38
C SER A 5 -41.82 -31.48 -10.01
N SER A 6 -41.82 -30.38 -9.27
CA SER A 6 -41.02 -29.19 -9.55
C SER A 6 -39.56 -29.47 -9.19
N GLY A 7 -38.73 -29.73 -10.20
CA GLY A 7 -37.28 -29.78 -10.05
C GLY A 7 -36.75 -28.39 -9.68
N ARG A 8 -36.38 -28.21 -8.41
CA ARG A 8 -35.52 -27.11 -7.98
C ARG A 8 -34.19 -27.24 -8.72
N ARG A 9 -33.87 -26.28 -9.59
CA ARG A 9 -32.50 -26.08 -10.09
C ARG A 9 -31.65 -25.64 -8.91
N THR A 10 -30.79 -26.56 -8.47
CA THR A 10 -29.67 -26.27 -7.57
C THR A 10 -28.80 -25.20 -8.20
N GLY A 11 -28.41 -24.18 -7.42
CA GLY A 11 -27.56 -23.09 -7.89
C GLY A 11 -26.24 -23.64 -8.45
N GLU A 12 -26.00 -23.39 -9.74
CA GLU A 12 -24.70 -23.62 -10.35
C GLU A 12 -23.70 -22.65 -9.71
N GLN A 13 -22.88 -23.16 -8.80
CA GLN A 13 -21.64 -22.50 -8.43
C GLN A 13 -20.82 -22.37 -9.72
N ARG A 14 -20.49 -21.13 -10.13
CA ARG A 14 -19.56 -20.94 -11.23
C ARG A 14 -18.23 -21.62 -10.85
N PRO A 15 -17.58 -22.32 -11.79
CA PRO A 15 -16.23 -22.81 -11.57
C PRO A 15 -15.32 -21.61 -11.24
N GLY A 16 -14.33 -21.82 -10.37
CA GLY A 16 -13.39 -20.77 -9.92
C GLY A 16 -12.66 -20.07 -11.08
N VAL A 17 -12.02 -18.96 -10.79
CA VAL A 17 -11.35 -18.12 -11.80
C VAL A 17 -10.21 -18.91 -12.46
N ARG A 18 -10.33 -19.16 -13.77
CA ARG A 18 -9.38 -19.97 -14.55
C ARG A 18 -8.69 -19.18 -15.65
N ARG A 19 -9.33 -18.13 -16.19
CA ARG A 19 -8.75 -17.27 -17.22
C ARG A 19 -8.94 -15.80 -16.87
N VAL A 20 -7.85 -15.04 -16.94
CA VAL A 20 -7.81 -13.60 -16.63
C VAL A 20 -7.16 -12.81 -17.75
N VAL A 21 -7.76 -11.68 -18.11
CA VAL A 21 -7.15 -10.67 -18.97
C VAL A 21 -6.60 -9.55 -18.08
N VAL A 22 -5.34 -9.18 -18.25
CA VAL A 22 -4.76 -8.01 -17.59
C VAL A 22 -4.50 -6.93 -18.63
N VAL A 23 -5.17 -5.79 -18.48
CA VAL A 23 -5.06 -4.63 -19.37
C VAL A 23 -4.21 -3.57 -18.67
N GLY A 24 -2.99 -3.39 -19.13
CA GLY A 24 -1.94 -2.59 -18.49
C GLY A 24 -0.90 -3.48 -17.80
N THR A 25 0.35 -3.35 -18.20
CA THR A 25 1.49 -4.18 -17.79
C THR A 25 2.55 -3.38 -17.03
N GLY A 26 2.13 -2.30 -16.36
CA GLY A 26 2.96 -1.59 -15.38
C GLY A 26 3.27 -2.44 -14.13
N LEU A 27 3.73 -1.77 -13.07
CA LEU A 27 4.07 -2.44 -11.79
C LEU A 27 2.92 -3.32 -11.27
N ILE A 28 1.72 -2.75 -11.17
CA ILE A 28 0.57 -3.41 -10.55
C ILE A 28 0.06 -4.54 -11.45
N GLY A 29 -0.24 -4.25 -12.71
CA GLY A 29 -0.77 -5.24 -13.65
C GLY A 29 0.15 -6.45 -13.82
N THR A 30 1.44 -6.22 -14.01
CA THR A 30 2.43 -7.32 -14.11
C THR A 30 2.54 -8.10 -12.80
N SER A 31 2.47 -7.45 -11.64
CA SER A 31 2.49 -8.15 -10.36
C SER A 31 1.25 -9.02 -10.14
N VAL A 32 0.07 -8.54 -10.54
CA VAL A 32 -1.18 -9.31 -10.50
C VAL A 32 -1.06 -10.53 -11.41
N ALA A 33 -0.61 -10.30 -12.64
CA ALA A 33 -0.42 -11.34 -13.64
C ALA A 33 0.55 -12.43 -13.16
N LEU A 34 1.70 -12.06 -12.60
CA LEU A 34 2.67 -13.00 -12.02
C LEU A 34 2.08 -13.80 -10.84
N ALA A 35 1.34 -13.14 -9.96
CA ALA A 35 0.70 -13.80 -8.82
C ALA A 35 -0.33 -14.84 -9.29
N LEU A 36 -1.17 -14.48 -10.25
CA LEU A 36 -2.18 -15.38 -10.83
C LEU A 36 -1.53 -16.56 -11.58
N ARG A 37 -0.47 -16.31 -12.36
CA ARG A 37 0.31 -17.37 -13.03
C ARG A 37 0.90 -18.38 -12.06
N SER A 38 1.32 -17.94 -10.86
CA SER A 38 1.82 -18.84 -9.81
C SER A 38 0.75 -19.77 -9.22
N ARG A 39 -0.53 -19.53 -9.55
CA ARG A 39 -1.70 -20.33 -9.14
C ARG A 39 -2.37 -21.03 -10.32
N ASP A 40 -1.61 -21.27 -11.40
CA ASP A 40 -2.06 -21.97 -12.61
C ASP A 40 -3.25 -21.30 -13.33
N VAL A 41 -3.47 -19.99 -13.11
CA VAL A 41 -4.46 -19.21 -13.85
C VAL A 41 -3.92 -18.90 -15.25
N ASP A 42 -4.78 -19.04 -16.25
CA ASP A 42 -4.48 -18.67 -17.63
C ASP A 42 -4.52 -17.14 -17.80
N VAL A 43 -3.36 -16.50 -17.96
CA VAL A 43 -3.26 -15.02 -18.05
C VAL A 43 -2.91 -14.57 -19.46
N VAL A 44 -3.72 -13.66 -19.99
CA VAL A 44 -3.46 -12.90 -21.22
C VAL A 44 -3.26 -11.42 -20.92
N LEU A 45 -2.34 -10.78 -21.63
CA LEU A 45 -1.85 -9.43 -21.36
C LEU A 45 -2.15 -8.49 -22.52
N SER A 46 -2.55 -7.26 -22.22
CA SER A 46 -2.71 -6.20 -23.21
C SER A 46 -2.07 -4.92 -22.67
N ASP A 47 -1.29 -4.23 -23.49
CA ASP A 47 -0.74 -2.92 -23.15
C ASP A 47 -0.62 -2.07 -24.43
N PRO A 48 -0.95 -0.77 -24.40
CA PRO A 48 -0.66 0.11 -25.53
C PRO A 48 0.84 0.26 -25.81
N ASP A 49 1.71 0.13 -24.81
CA ASP A 49 3.15 0.10 -24.98
C ASP A 49 3.64 -1.33 -25.23
N SER A 50 4.01 -1.60 -26.49
CA SER A 50 4.54 -2.89 -26.91
C SER A 50 5.83 -3.29 -26.17
N ALA A 51 6.63 -2.33 -25.69
CA ALA A 51 7.86 -2.64 -24.94
C ALA A 51 7.52 -3.16 -23.53
N SER A 52 6.62 -2.49 -22.83
CA SER A 52 6.10 -2.94 -21.53
C SER A 52 5.43 -4.32 -21.64
N LEU A 53 4.61 -4.54 -22.67
CA LEU A 53 3.96 -5.83 -22.93
C LEU A 53 4.98 -6.95 -23.12
N ARG A 54 5.99 -6.75 -23.97
CA ARG A 54 7.05 -7.74 -24.21
C ARG A 54 7.80 -8.07 -22.92
N LEU A 55 8.22 -7.05 -22.17
CA LEU A 55 8.93 -7.26 -20.91
C LEU A 55 8.09 -8.03 -19.88
N ALA A 56 6.79 -7.74 -19.76
CA ALA A 56 5.90 -8.48 -18.88
C ALA A 56 5.78 -9.96 -19.29
N CYS A 57 5.66 -10.25 -20.60
CA CYS A 57 5.68 -11.61 -21.13
C CYS A 57 7.01 -12.33 -20.81
N ASP A 58 8.15 -11.67 -21.03
CA ASP A 58 9.49 -12.22 -20.76
C ASP A 58 9.70 -12.53 -19.26
N LEU A 59 9.07 -11.75 -18.37
CA LEU A 59 9.04 -12.00 -16.92
C LEU A 59 8.11 -13.17 -16.53
N GLY A 60 7.38 -13.77 -17.47
CA GLY A 60 6.48 -14.89 -17.23
C GLY A 60 5.08 -14.49 -16.76
N ALA A 61 4.69 -13.22 -16.90
CA ALA A 61 3.41 -12.70 -16.43
C ALA A 61 2.20 -13.22 -17.24
N GLY A 62 2.43 -13.72 -18.46
CA GLY A 62 1.37 -14.24 -19.32
C GLY A 62 1.78 -14.22 -20.78
N ARG A 63 0.79 -14.33 -21.68
CA ARG A 63 0.98 -14.20 -23.13
C ARG A 63 0.23 -12.97 -23.66
N PRO A 64 0.64 -12.37 -24.79
CA PRO A 64 -0.10 -11.25 -25.35
C PRO A 64 -1.53 -11.67 -25.74
N LEU A 65 -2.48 -10.75 -25.55
CA LEU A 65 -3.83 -10.86 -26.08
C LEU A 65 -3.76 -10.78 -27.60
N GLU A 66 -4.20 -11.83 -28.28
CA GLU A 66 -4.25 -11.85 -29.74
C GLU A 66 -5.36 -10.92 -30.25
N GLU A 67 -5.00 -10.01 -31.15
CA GLU A 67 -5.97 -9.24 -31.93
C GLU A 67 -6.40 -10.10 -33.12
N SER A 68 -7.45 -10.93 -32.97
CA SER A 68 -7.99 -11.65 -34.11
C SER A 68 -8.66 -10.68 -35.08
N ALA A 69 -8.41 -10.84 -36.38
CA ALA A 69 -9.17 -10.17 -37.44
C ALA A 69 -10.59 -10.74 -37.62
N ASP A 70 -10.86 -11.91 -37.02
CA ASP A 70 -12.15 -12.60 -37.04
C ASP A 70 -12.88 -12.36 -35.69
N PRO A 71 -14.07 -11.73 -35.70
CA PRO A 71 -14.88 -11.48 -34.51
C PRO A 71 -15.58 -12.73 -33.95
N SER A 72 -15.26 -13.95 -34.42
CA SER A 72 -15.73 -15.18 -33.78
C SER A 72 -15.39 -15.16 -32.27
N PRO A 73 -16.31 -15.58 -31.38
CA PRO A 73 -16.14 -15.33 -29.96
C PRO A 73 -15.01 -16.18 -29.40
N SER A 74 -13.83 -15.56 -29.23
CA SER A 74 -12.90 -16.03 -28.22
C SER A 74 -13.68 -16.10 -26.91
N VAL A 75 -13.75 -17.27 -26.27
CA VAL A 75 -14.46 -17.45 -25.00
C VAL A 75 -14.01 -16.33 -24.05
N PRO A 76 -14.94 -15.48 -23.54
CA PRO A 76 -14.59 -14.40 -22.63
C PRO A 76 -13.80 -14.93 -21.44
N ALA A 77 -12.87 -14.13 -20.92
CA ALA A 77 -12.21 -14.46 -19.67
C ALA A 77 -13.20 -14.41 -18.49
N ASP A 78 -12.84 -15.05 -17.38
CA ASP A 78 -13.65 -14.98 -16.16
C ASP A 78 -13.61 -13.56 -15.59
N VAL A 79 -12.40 -12.96 -15.55
CA VAL A 79 -12.17 -11.60 -15.05
C VAL A 79 -11.21 -10.82 -15.96
N ALA A 80 -11.49 -9.53 -16.18
CA ALA A 80 -10.54 -8.57 -16.72
C ALA A 80 -10.08 -7.59 -15.62
N VAL A 81 -8.77 -7.49 -15.40
CA VAL A 81 -8.14 -6.56 -14.47
C VAL A 81 -7.56 -5.38 -15.26
N ILE A 82 -8.10 -4.18 -15.04
CA ILE A 82 -7.70 -2.95 -15.71
C ILE A 82 -6.68 -2.20 -14.84
N ALA A 83 -5.40 -2.36 -15.16
CA ALA A 83 -4.25 -1.73 -14.53
C ALA A 83 -3.75 -0.52 -15.30
N ALA A 84 -4.63 0.49 -15.42
CA ALA A 84 -4.36 1.75 -16.10
C ALA A 84 -4.50 2.95 -15.14
N PRO A 85 -3.99 4.15 -15.52
CA PRO A 85 -4.22 5.36 -14.74
C PRO A 85 -5.71 5.65 -14.52
N PRO A 86 -6.11 6.22 -13.36
CA PRO A 86 -7.50 6.52 -13.03
C PRO A 86 -8.27 7.25 -14.13
N ALA A 87 -7.64 8.23 -14.79
CA ALA A 87 -8.28 9.04 -15.82
C ALA A 87 -8.74 8.24 -17.04
N VAL A 88 -8.06 7.13 -17.37
CA VAL A 88 -8.35 6.37 -18.60
C VAL A 88 -9.17 5.10 -18.35
N ILE A 89 -9.26 4.63 -17.10
CA ILE A 89 -9.98 3.40 -16.73
C ILE A 89 -11.40 3.34 -17.30
N PRO A 90 -12.26 4.38 -17.17
CA PRO A 90 -13.62 4.33 -17.71
C PRO A 90 -13.68 4.03 -19.21
N SER A 91 -12.79 4.66 -20.00
CA SER A 91 -12.70 4.42 -21.44
C SER A 91 -12.18 3.03 -21.80
N VAL A 92 -11.23 2.50 -21.01
CA VAL A 92 -10.68 1.16 -21.18
C VAL A 92 -11.72 0.11 -20.81
N LEU A 93 -12.44 0.30 -19.71
CA LEU A 93 -13.55 -0.54 -19.27
C LEU A 93 -14.63 -0.62 -20.35
N ARG A 94 -15.07 0.54 -20.87
CA ARG A 94 -16.07 0.59 -21.93
C ARG A 94 -15.68 -0.24 -23.15
N ARG A 95 -14.46 -0.03 -23.67
CA ARG A 95 -13.94 -0.79 -24.82
C ARG A 95 -13.81 -2.28 -24.51
N ALA A 96 -13.41 -2.64 -23.30
CA ALA A 96 -13.28 -4.03 -22.87
C ALA A 96 -14.64 -4.72 -22.82
N GLN A 97 -15.67 -4.03 -22.32
CA GLN A 97 -17.06 -4.50 -22.29
C GLN A 97 -17.66 -4.62 -23.70
N ASP A 98 -17.47 -3.62 -24.56
CA ASP A 98 -17.97 -3.65 -25.95
C ASP A 98 -17.36 -4.82 -26.74
N ARG A 99 -16.10 -5.20 -26.44
CA ARG A 99 -15.42 -6.36 -27.03
C ARG A 99 -15.78 -7.70 -26.36
N GLY A 100 -16.49 -7.68 -25.23
CA GLY A 100 -16.77 -8.87 -24.45
C GLY A 100 -15.50 -9.58 -23.94
N LEU A 101 -14.48 -8.83 -23.52
CA LEU A 101 -13.20 -9.41 -23.09
C LEU A 101 -13.32 -10.35 -21.88
N ALA A 102 -14.26 -10.08 -20.97
CA ALA A 102 -14.51 -10.89 -19.79
C ALA A 102 -15.98 -10.85 -19.32
N HIS A 103 -16.31 -11.74 -18.39
CA HIS A 103 -17.60 -11.74 -17.69
C HIS A 103 -17.65 -10.76 -16.52
N VAL A 104 -16.51 -10.49 -15.88
CA VAL A 104 -16.36 -9.58 -14.74
C VAL A 104 -15.18 -8.65 -14.99
N TYR A 105 -15.29 -7.41 -14.55
CA TYR A 105 -14.27 -6.38 -14.72
C TYR A 105 -13.91 -5.79 -13.36
N THR A 106 -12.63 -5.53 -13.14
CA THR A 106 -12.12 -4.81 -11.97
C THR A 106 -11.00 -3.89 -12.41
N ASP A 107 -10.71 -2.86 -11.61
CA ASP A 107 -9.56 -2.00 -11.78
C ASP A 107 -8.64 -2.09 -10.56
N VAL A 108 -7.57 -1.30 -10.56
CA VAL A 108 -6.60 -1.24 -9.46
C VAL A 108 -6.22 0.20 -9.10
N ALA A 109 -7.03 1.20 -9.47
CA ALA A 109 -6.74 2.60 -9.21
C ALA A 109 -6.59 2.88 -7.72
N SER A 110 -5.91 3.98 -7.37
CA SER A 110 -5.82 4.48 -6.00
C SER A 110 -7.04 5.30 -5.55
N VAL A 111 -7.98 5.58 -6.44
CA VAL A 111 -9.17 6.42 -6.26
C VAL A 111 -10.38 5.75 -6.88
N LYS A 112 -11.58 5.87 -6.29
CA LYS A 112 -12.75 5.06 -6.67
C LYS A 112 -13.93 5.90 -7.13
N ALA A 113 -14.31 6.93 -6.38
CA ALA A 113 -15.56 7.66 -6.62
C ALA A 113 -15.60 8.32 -8.00
N SER A 114 -14.52 9.00 -8.41
CA SER A 114 -14.45 9.65 -9.72
C SER A 114 -14.46 8.64 -10.88
N VAL A 115 -13.79 7.50 -10.71
CA VAL A 115 -13.72 6.43 -11.73
C VAL A 115 -15.10 5.84 -11.94
N LEU A 116 -15.83 5.56 -10.86
CA LEU A 116 -17.21 5.07 -10.91
C LEU A 116 -18.15 6.05 -11.57
N ALA A 117 -18.14 7.32 -11.17
CA ALA A 117 -19.02 8.35 -11.73
C ALA A 117 -18.81 8.49 -13.25
N GLU A 118 -17.56 8.46 -13.70
CA GLU A 118 -17.23 8.56 -15.12
C GLU A 118 -17.58 7.29 -15.89
N ALA A 119 -17.35 6.10 -15.31
CA ALA A 119 -17.76 4.82 -15.92
C ALA A 119 -19.28 4.76 -16.12
N GLU A 120 -20.06 5.22 -15.15
CA GLU A 120 -21.53 5.33 -15.26
C GLU A 120 -21.93 6.31 -16.36
N ARG A 121 -21.29 7.48 -16.43
CA ARG A 121 -21.56 8.50 -17.46
C ARG A 121 -21.25 8.00 -18.87
N MET A 122 -20.23 7.16 -19.02
CA MET A 122 -19.88 6.50 -20.28
C MET A 122 -20.79 5.32 -20.64
N GLY A 123 -21.76 5.00 -19.78
CA GLY A 123 -22.69 3.89 -19.99
C GLY A 123 -22.02 2.52 -19.90
N CYS A 124 -20.99 2.38 -19.06
CA CYS A 124 -20.43 1.06 -18.74
C CYS A 124 -21.48 0.20 -18.02
N ASP A 125 -21.41 -1.11 -18.22
CA ASP A 125 -22.25 -2.04 -17.48
C ASP A 125 -21.72 -2.18 -16.03
N MET A 126 -22.41 -1.54 -15.11
CA MET A 126 -22.03 -1.54 -13.69
C MET A 126 -22.40 -2.85 -12.97
N ALA A 127 -23.18 -3.73 -13.60
CA ALA A 127 -23.47 -5.04 -13.03
C ALA A 127 -22.26 -5.97 -13.06
N THR A 128 -21.37 -5.78 -14.05
CA THR A 128 -20.17 -6.60 -14.25
C THR A 128 -18.89 -5.94 -13.74
N PHE A 129 -18.94 -4.69 -13.27
CA PHE A 129 -17.78 -3.93 -12.81
C PHE A 129 -17.72 -3.81 -11.29
N VAL A 130 -16.63 -4.30 -10.69
CA VAL A 130 -16.34 -4.17 -9.26
C VAL A 130 -14.96 -3.50 -9.11
N PRO A 131 -14.92 -2.18 -8.82
CA PRO A 131 -13.67 -1.47 -8.64
C PRO A 131 -12.78 -2.06 -7.56
N GLY A 132 -11.48 -2.06 -7.81
CA GLY A 132 -10.46 -2.61 -6.94
C GLY A 132 -9.37 -1.60 -6.58
N HIS A 133 -8.74 -1.78 -5.44
CA HIS A 133 -7.50 -1.10 -5.08
C HIS A 133 -6.63 -2.03 -4.22
N PRO A 134 -5.65 -2.74 -4.82
CA PRO A 134 -4.65 -3.44 -4.05
C PRO A 134 -3.80 -2.44 -3.28
N MET A 135 -3.73 -2.54 -1.96
CA MET A 135 -2.83 -1.74 -1.15
C MET A 135 -1.41 -2.29 -1.32
N GLY A 136 -0.76 -1.91 -2.40
CA GLY A 136 0.57 -2.40 -2.73
C GLY A 136 1.16 -1.59 -3.87
N GLY A 137 2.06 -0.67 -3.54
CA GLY A 137 2.78 0.14 -4.50
C GLY A 137 4.20 0.37 -4.02
N ARG A 138 5.09 0.69 -4.95
CA ARG A 138 6.42 1.21 -4.64
C ARG A 138 6.62 2.50 -5.40
N GLU A 139 7.58 3.29 -4.94
CA GLU A 139 8.15 4.44 -5.66
C GLU A 139 8.77 4.08 -7.03
N LYS A 140 8.86 2.78 -7.37
CA LYS A 140 9.35 2.28 -8.66
C LYS A 140 8.20 1.99 -9.61
N GLN A 141 8.44 2.15 -10.91
CA GLN A 141 7.42 1.98 -11.96
C GLN A 141 7.80 0.89 -12.97
N GLY A 142 6.83 0.49 -13.78
CA GLY A 142 7.01 -0.44 -14.91
C GLY A 142 7.08 -1.93 -14.53
N PRO A 143 7.01 -2.82 -15.54
CA PRO A 143 7.02 -4.28 -15.34
C PRO A 143 8.31 -4.79 -14.69
N GLY A 144 9.46 -4.15 -14.93
CA GLY A 144 10.74 -4.57 -14.34
C GLY A 144 10.81 -4.46 -12.80
N ALA A 145 9.89 -3.72 -12.18
CA ALA A 145 9.76 -3.62 -10.72
C ALA A 145 8.70 -4.57 -10.14
N ALA A 146 8.00 -5.33 -10.99
CA ALA A 146 6.90 -6.20 -10.61
C ALA A 146 7.36 -7.43 -9.82
N ARG A 147 6.48 -7.91 -8.94
CA ARG A 147 6.71 -9.08 -8.09
C ARG A 147 5.42 -9.86 -7.86
N ALA A 148 5.49 -11.19 -7.92
CA ALA A 148 4.34 -12.06 -7.65
C ALA A 148 3.81 -11.94 -6.21
N ASP A 149 4.65 -11.54 -5.26
CA ASP A 149 4.30 -11.41 -3.84
C ASP A 149 3.98 -9.97 -3.42
N LEU A 150 3.77 -9.06 -4.38
CA LEU A 150 3.56 -7.63 -4.09
C LEU A 150 2.35 -7.39 -3.17
N PHE A 151 1.36 -8.27 -3.18
CA PHE A 151 0.11 -8.07 -2.44
C PHE A 151 -0.05 -8.99 -1.22
N LEU A 152 0.98 -9.81 -0.93
CA LEU A 152 0.90 -10.82 0.13
C LEU A 152 0.64 -10.17 1.49
N GLY A 153 -0.45 -10.59 2.15
CA GLY A 153 -0.86 -10.10 3.46
C GLY A 153 -1.34 -8.64 3.49
N ARG A 154 -1.53 -8.02 2.32
CA ARG A 154 -1.97 -6.63 2.20
C ARG A 154 -3.46 -6.57 1.93
N SER A 155 -4.12 -5.50 2.38
CA SER A 155 -5.53 -5.28 2.07
C SER A 155 -5.72 -5.03 0.56
N TRP A 156 -6.85 -5.50 0.03
CA TRP A 156 -7.33 -5.16 -1.30
C TRP A 156 -8.73 -4.60 -1.16
N ALA A 157 -8.90 -3.32 -1.41
CA ALA A 157 -10.19 -2.65 -1.33
C ALA A 157 -11.07 -3.04 -2.52
N LEU A 158 -12.31 -3.45 -2.27
CA LEU A 158 -13.34 -3.74 -3.26
C LEU A 158 -14.49 -2.75 -3.06
N CYS A 159 -14.85 -1.98 -4.09
CA CYS A 159 -15.87 -0.94 -4.01
C CYS A 159 -17.04 -1.22 -4.96
N PRO A 160 -17.81 -2.31 -4.75
CA PRO A 160 -18.95 -2.63 -5.61
C PRO A 160 -20.02 -1.54 -5.52
N THR A 161 -20.64 -1.24 -6.65
CA THR A 161 -21.84 -0.38 -6.66
C THR A 161 -23.06 -1.21 -6.24
N GLY A 162 -24.17 -0.54 -5.89
CA GLY A 162 -25.44 -1.22 -5.64
C GLY A 162 -26.02 -1.96 -6.86
N LYS A 163 -25.43 -1.79 -8.05
CA LYS A 163 -25.81 -2.49 -9.28
C LYS A 163 -24.98 -3.76 -9.52
N ALA A 164 -23.84 -3.91 -8.85
CA ALA A 164 -22.90 -5.00 -9.09
C ALA A 164 -23.51 -6.37 -8.75
N ASP A 165 -23.33 -7.35 -9.63
CA ASP A 165 -23.73 -8.73 -9.38
C ASP A 165 -22.92 -9.29 -8.19
N PRO A 166 -23.56 -9.89 -7.16
CA PRO A 166 -22.85 -10.57 -6.08
C PRO A 166 -21.79 -11.59 -6.55
N GLN A 167 -22.00 -12.25 -7.68
CA GLN A 167 -21.04 -13.17 -8.29
C GLN A 167 -19.82 -12.43 -8.87
N ALA A 168 -20.00 -11.22 -9.38
CA ALA A 168 -18.88 -10.37 -9.80
C ALA A 168 -18.03 -9.96 -8.58
N VAL A 169 -18.67 -9.61 -7.47
CA VAL A 169 -17.96 -9.30 -6.21
C VAL A 169 -17.17 -10.51 -5.71
N ALA A 170 -17.77 -11.71 -5.75
CA ALA A 170 -17.11 -12.94 -5.36
C ALA A 170 -15.89 -13.24 -6.25
N ALA A 171 -16.00 -13.07 -7.56
CA ALA A 171 -14.89 -13.29 -8.50
C ALA A 171 -13.73 -12.30 -8.28
N VAL A 172 -14.01 -11.02 -8.03
CA VAL A 172 -12.95 -10.05 -7.71
C VAL A 172 -12.31 -10.32 -6.35
N ALA A 173 -13.09 -10.77 -5.36
CA ALA A 173 -12.54 -11.20 -4.09
C ALA A 173 -11.65 -12.45 -4.24
N GLU A 174 -11.98 -13.35 -5.17
CA GLU A 174 -11.13 -14.49 -5.52
C GLU A 174 -9.80 -14.04 -6.16
N ILE A 175 -9.82 -13.08 -7.10
CA ILE A 175 -8.59 -12.48 -7.66
C ILE A 175 -7.68 -11.95 -6.54
N ALA A 176 -8.24 -11.18 -5.60
CA ALA A 176 -7.46 -10.62 -4.48
C ALA A 176 -6.81 -11.73 -3.65
N ARG A 177 -7.55 -12.79 -3.31
CA ARG A 177 -7.03 -13.94 -2.54
C ARG A 177 -6.00 -14.76 -3.30
N LEU A 178 -6.18 -14.96 -4.61
CA LEU A 178 -5.19 -15.63 -5.46
C LEU A 178 -3.87 -14.85 -5.50
N CYS A 179 -3.95 -13.51 -5.42
CA CYS A 179 -2.79 -12.63 -5.29
C CYS A 179 -2.19 -12.57 -3.87
N GLY A 180 -2.75 -13.32 -2.90
CA GLY A 180 -2.30 -13.34 -1.51
C GLY A 180 -2.76 -12.16 -0.66
N ALA A 181 -3.66 -11.32 -1.19
CA ALA A 181 -4.21 -10.15 -0.51
C ALA A 181 -5.48 -10.49 0.29
N ASP A 182 -5.84 -9.61 1.22
CA ASP A 182 -7.07 -9.70 2.01
C ASP A 182 -8.16 -8.76 1.47
N PRO A 183 -9.23 -9.27 0.83
CA PRO A 183 -10.27 -8.43 0.27
C PRO A 183 -11.11 -7.74 1.35
N THR A 184 -11.18 -6.42 1.29
CA THR A 184 -12.01 -5.59 2.17
C THR A 184 -13.05 -4.86 1.34
N VAL A 185 -14.34 -5.09 1.63
CA VAL A 185 -15.45 -4.42 0.92
C VAL A 185 -15.79 -3.11 1.62
N LEU A 186 -15.88 -2.02 0.85
CA LEU A 186 -16.21 -0.70 1.35
C LEU A 186 -16.88 0.16 0.27
N ASP A 187 -17.59 1.20 0.69
CA ASP A 187 -18.12 2.21 -0.23
C ASP A 187 -16.97 3.02 -0.87
N ALA A 188 -17.16 3.48 -2.11
CA ALA A 188 -16.14 4.23 -2.85
C ALA A 188 -15.80 5.57 -2.18
N GLY A 189 -16.78 6.28 -1.62
CA GLY A 189 -16.53 7.51 -0.87
C GLY A 189 -15.83 7.24 0.46
N ALA A 190 -16.18 6.14 1.14
CA ALA A 190 -15.47 5.70 2.34
C ALA A 190 -14.00 5.33 2.06
N HIS A 191 -13.76 4.64 0.94
CA HIS A 191 -12.42 4.36 0.45
C HIS A 191 -11.62 5.64 0.22
N ASP A 192 -12.16 6.58 -0.55
CA ASP A 192 -11.46 7.80 -0.95
C ASP A 192 -11.14 8.69 0.26
N ARG A 193 -12.03 8.77 1.26
CA ARG A 193 -11.73 9.41 2.55
C ARG A 193 -10.62 8.69 3.33
N ALA A 194 -10.64 7.35 3.35
CA ALA A 194 -9.62 6.58 4.05
C ALA A 194 -8.24 6.79 3.42
N VAL A 195 -8.10 6.65 2.10
CA VAL A 195 -6.81 6.84 1.40
C VAL A 195 -6.35 8.30 1.39
N ALA A 196 -7.26 9.27 1.49
CA ALA A 196 -6.90 10.67 1.71
C ALA A 196 -6.09 10.83 3.01
N LEU A 197 -6.58 10.21 4.10
CA LEU A 197 -5.93 10.25 5.41
C LEU A 197 -4.64 9.43 5.47
N VAL A 198 -4.65 8.20 4.96
CA VAL A 198 -3.55 7.24 5.19
C VAL A 198 -2.49 7.21 4.07
N SER A 199 -2.71 7.90 2.95
CA SER A 199 -1.80 7.85 1.79
C SER A 199 -1.58 9.21 1.14
N HIS A 200 -2.64 9.89 0.70
CA HIS A 200 -2.51 11.07 -0.15
C HIS A 200 -2.04 12.32 0.60
N ALA A 201 -2.70 12.67 1.71
CA ALA A 201 -2.27 13.80 2.53
C ALA A 201 -0.87 13.58 3.14
N PRO A 202 -0.51 12.37 3.63
CA PRO A 202 0.86 12.05 4.01
C PRO A 202 1.90 12.29 2.90
N HIS A 203 1.57 11.98 1.65
CA HIS A 203 2.47 12.26 0.53
C HIS A 203 2.69 13.77 0.34
N VAL A 204 1.62 14.57 0.36
CA VAL A 204 1.73 16.04 0.25
C VAL A 204 2.50 16.63 1.42
N ALA A 205 2.24 16.17 2.65
CA ALA A 205 2.98 16.60 3.84
C ALA A 205 4.48 16.25 3.75
N SER A 206 4.81 15.03 3.31
CA SER A 206 6.19 14.61 3.04
C SER A 206 6.88 15.53 2.02
N SER A 207 6.19 15.84 0.92
CA SER A 207 6.69 16.76 -0.12
C SER A 207 6.84 18.19 0.40
N ALA A 208 5.95 18.67 1.27
CA ALA A 208 6.08 19.98 1.90
C ALA A 208 7.33 20.07 2.81
N VAL A 209 7.61 19.02 3.59
CA VAL A 209 8.83 18.91 4.39
C VAL A 209 10.07 18.89 3.49
N ALA A 210 10.08 18.04 2.47
CA ALA A 210 11.20 17.93 1.53
C ALA A 210 11.47 19.25 0.80
N ALA A 211 10.42 19.99 0.43
CA ALA A 211 10.55 21.28 -0.24
C ALA A 211 11.22 22.36 0.62
N ARG A 212 11.22 22.26 1.96
CA ARG A 212 11.96 23.19 2.83
C ARG A 212 13.48 22.93 2.81
N LEU A 213 13.90 21.70 2.52
CA LEU A 213 15.32 21.35 2.42
C LEU A 213 16.00 21.98 1.20
N VAL A 214 15.25 22.31 0.15
CA VAL A 214 15.76 23.01 -1.04
C VAL A 214 16.35 24.38 -0.69
N SER A 215 15.73 25.07 0.28
CA SER A 215 16.21 26.36 0.80
C SER A 215 17.17 26.23 1.99
N GLY A 216 17.46 25.01 2.45
CA GLY A 216 18.37 24.76 3.57
C GLY A 216 19.82 25.01 3.16
N ASP A 217 20.62 25.56 4.07
CA ASP A 217 22.05 25.71 3.85
C ASP A 217 22.79 24.35 3.97
N GLY A 218 24.10 24.35 3.66
CA GLY A 218 24.92 23.14 3.76
C GLY A 218 24.97 22.55 5.18
N THR A 219 24.76 23.36 6.22
CA THR A 219 24.70 22.91 7.61
C THR A 219 23.45 22.07 7.85
N ALA A 220 22.28 22.55 7.41
CA ALA A 220 21.02 21.82 7.55
C ALA A 220 21.08 20.44 6.88
N LEU A 221 21.70 20.35 5.69
CA LEU A 221 21.88 19.09 4.98
C LEU A 221 22.89 18.16 5.67
N THR A 222 23.95 18.71 6.27
CA THR A 222 24.95 17.92 7.02
C THR A 222 24.34 17.31 8.28
N LEU A 223 23.41 18.01 8.94
CA LEU A 223 22.71 17.53 10.14
C LEU A 223 21.54 16.59 9.83
N ALA A 224 21.23 16.34 8.55
CA ALA A 224 20.12 15.48 8.16
C ALA A 224 20.36 14.00 8.55
N GLY A 225 19.64 13.55 9.59
CA GLY A 225 19.65 12.17 10.09
C GLY A 225 18.63 11.23 9.41
N GLN A 226 18.43 10.03 9.96
CA GLN A 226 17.44 9.08 9.42
C GLN A 226 16.00 9.57 9.56
N GLY A 227 15.66 10.29 10.64
CA GLY A 227 14.29 10.78 10.85
C GLY A 227 13.77 11.65 9.71
N VAL A 228 14.58 12.57 9.17
CA VAL A 228 14.16 13.36 8.00
C VAL A 228 14.07 12.51 6.74
N ARG A 229 15.00 11.54 6.55
CA ARG A 229 14.95 10.61 5.41
C ARG A 229 13.64 9.80 5.42
N ASP A 230 13.20 9.33 6.58
CA ASP A 230 11.95 8.57 6.72
C ASP A 230 10.72 9.43 6.42
N VAL A 231 10.66 10.64 6.98
CA VAL A 231 9.57 11.59 6.75
C VAL A 231 9.49 12.01 5.28
N THR A 232 10.63 12.20 4.61
CA THR A 232 10.67 12.64 3.20
C THR A 232 10.75 11.49 2.19
N ARG A 233 10.76 10.22 2.62
CA ARG A 233 10.97 9.07 1.74
C ARG A 233 9.96 9.01 0.61
N VAL A 234 8.68 9.25 0.92
CA VAL A 234 7.60 9.16 -0.06
C VAL A 234 7.54 10.38 -0.99
N ALA A 235 8.17 11.51 -0.65
CA ALA A 235 8.24 12.69 -1.50
C ALA A 235 8.99 12.45 -2.83
N GLY A 236 9.73 11.35 -2.96
CA GLY A 236 10.39 10.94 -4.20
C GLY A 236 9.46 10.36 -5.27
N GLY A 237 8.13 10.37 -5.05
CA GLY A 237 7.16 9.91 -6.04
C GLY A 237 7.08 10.83 -7.27
N ASP A 238 6.62 10.27 -8.40
CA ASP A 238 6.48 11.03 -9.65
C ASP A 238 5.42 12.14 -9.53
N PRO A 239 5.77 13.43 -9.76
CA PRO A 239 4.84 14.55 -9.57
C PRO A 239 3.62 14.51 -10.48
N ALA A 240 3.75 14.02 -11.73
CA ALA A 240 2.63 14.00 -12.67
C ALA A 240 1.58 12.96 -12.25
N MET A 241 2.03 11.77 -11.87
CA MET A 241 1.19 10.71 -11.32
C MET A 241 0.49 11.17 -10.03
N TRP A 242 1.22 11.79 -9.10
CA TRP A 242 0.60 12.27 -7.85
C TRP A 242 -0.36 13.44 -8.08
N ALA A 243 -0.08 14.34 -9.02
CA ALA A 243 -1.04 15.38 -9.39
C ALA A 243 -2.36 14.79 -9.91
N GLU A 244 -2.32 13.72 -10.71
CA GLU A 244 -3.51 13.00 -11.15
C GLU A 244 -4.27 12.39 -9.96
N ILE A 245 -3.58 11.61 -9.10
CA ILE A 245 -4.18 10.98 -7.91
C ILE A 245 -4.86 12.01 -7.02
N LEU A 246 -4.17 13.12 -6.73
CA LEU A 246 -4.68 14.19 -5.88
C LEU A 246 -5.87 14.90 -6.53
N THR A 247 -5.86 15.12 -7.84
CA THR A 247 -6.99 15.73 -8.56
C THR A 247 -8.24 14.87 -8.45
N HIS A 248 -8.10 13.55 -8.59
CA HIS A 248 -9.22 12.62 -8.48
C HIS A 248 -9.76 12.43 -7.06
N ASN A 249 -9.01 12.84 -6.04
CA ASN A 249 -9.43 12.80 -4.63
C ASN A 249 -9.33 14.17 -3.94
N ALA A 250 -9.55 15.25 -4.69
CA ALA A 250 -9.19 16.60 -4.25
C ALA A 250 -9.93 17.03 -2.96
N ALA A 251 -11.24 16.79 -2.87
CA ALA A 251 -12.03 17.26 -1.73
C ALA A 251 -11.64 16.55 -0.41
N PRO A 252 -11.62 15.20 -0.32
CA PRO A 252 -11.18 14.52 0.90
C PRO A 252 -9.73 14.84 1.28
N VAL A 253 -8.84 15.03 0.30
CA VAL A 253 -7.44 15.40 0.58
C VAL A 253 -7.35 16.83 1.10
N ALA A 254 -8.09 17.78 0.52
CA ALA A 254 -8.09 19.18 0.95
C ALA A 254 -8.58 19.33 2.39
N GLU A 255 -9.60 18.56 2.81
CA GLU A 255 -10.08 18.53 4.19
C GLU A 255 -8.96 18.14 5.17
N VAL A 256 -8.28 17.02 4.92
CA VAL A 256 -7.18 16.55 5.77
C VAL A 256 -6.01 17.54 5.81
N LEU A 257 -5.64 18.11 4.65
CA LEU A 257 -4.56 19.09 4.57
C LEU A 257 -4.91 20.39 5.29
N HIS A 258 -6.17 20.81 5.26
CA HIS A 258 -6.62 22.01 5.96
C HIS A 258 -6.50 21.85 7.48
N GLU A 259 -6.92 20.71 8.03
CA GLU A 259 -6.77 20.39 9.45
C GLU A 259 -5.28 20.34 9.85
N MET A 260 -4.44 19.65 9.07
CA MET A 260 -2.99 19.61 9.30
C MET A 260 -2.35 21.02 9.25
N ALA A 261 -2.77 21.86 8.31
CA ALA A 261 -2.25 23.22 8.20
C ALA A 261 -2.64 24.08 9.42
N ALA A 262 -3.87 23.92 9.94
CA ALA A 262 -4.31 24.60 11.14
C ALA A 262 -3.48 24.18 12.38
N ASP A 263 -3.23 22.87 12.55
CA ASP A 263 -2.38 22.33 13.61
C ASP A 263 -0.95 22.89 13.56
N LEU A 264 -0.35 22.93 12.36
CA LEU A 264 0.99 23.47 12.14
C LEU A 264 1.06 24.98 12.39
N ALA A 265 0.04 25.73 11.96
CA ALA A 265 -0.04 27.18 12.19
C ALA A 265 -0.13 27.50 13.69
N ALA A 266 -1.04 26.84 14.41
CA ALA A 266 -1.19 27.01 15.86
C ALA A 266 0.10 26.68 16.62
N THR A 267 0.78 25.61 16.21
CA THR A 267 2.09 25.21 16.78
C THR A 267 3.15 26.27 16.51
N ALA A 268 3.24 26.78 15.29
CA ALA A 268 4.22 27.82 14.92
C ALA A 268 3.99 29.12 15.70
N ASP A 269 2.73 29.53 15.88
CA ASP A 269 2.38 30.74 16.63
C ASP A 269 2.69 30.60 18.12
N ALA A 270 2.39 29.44 18.71
CA ALA A 270 2.76 29.11 20.09
C ALA A 270 4.29 29.19 20.31
N LEU A 271 5.08 28.59 19.39
CA LEU A 271 6.54 28.61 19.47
C LEU A 271 7.12 30.02 19.31
N ARG A 272 6.57 30.84 18.40
CA ARG A 272 6.97 32.25 18.25
C ARG A 272 6.70 33.05 19.51
N ALA A 273 5.54 32.85 20.13
CA ALA A 273 5.14 33.57 21.32
C ALA A 273 5.95 33.15 22.56
N ALA A 274 6.44 31.91 22.58
CA ALA A 274 7.34 31.38 23.61
C ALA A 274 8.81 31.81 23.40
N ALA A 275 9.22 32.15 22.17
CA ALA A 275 10.60 32.49 21.86
C ALA A 275 11.11 33.68 22.71
N GLY A 276 12.27 33.50 23.35
CA GLY A 276 12.91 34.51 24.20
C GLY A 276 12.35 34.61 25.62
N ARG A 277 11.40 33.75 26.00
CA ARG A 277 10.93 33.60 27.39
C ARG A 277 11.74 32.52 28.12
N GLU A 278 11.65 32.51 29.46
CA GLU A 278 12.16 31.39 30.25
C GLU A 278 11.45 30.09 29.85
N ALA A 279 12.24 29.01 29.72
CA ALA A 279 11.74 27.75 29.22
C ALA A 279 10.92 27.03 30.30
N ASP A 280 9.59 27.09 30.19
CA ASP A 280 8.66 26.23 30.92
C ASP A 280 7.82 25.42 29.93
N PRO A 281 8.14 24.11 29.73
CA PRO A 281 7.36 23.22 28.86
C PRO A 281 5.89 23.08 29.27
N SER A 282 5.55 23.38 30.53
CA SER A 282 4.19 23.31 31.07
C SER A 282 3.39 24.60 30.88
N ALA A 283 4.05 25.67 30.40
CA ALA A 283 3.40 26.96 30.19
C ALA A 283 2.18 26.83 29.26
N GLU A 284 1.13 27.59 29.57
CA GLU A 284 -0.13 27.58 28.80
C GLU A 284 0.09 27.96 27.33
N ILE A 285 1.07 28.83 27.06
CA ILE A 285 1.48 29.23 25.71
C ILE A 285 1.92 28.06 24.82
N LEU A 286 2.39 26.96 25.41
CA LEU A 286 2.80 25.73 24.70
C LEU A 286 1.69 24.67 24.63
N ALA A 287 0.48 24.96 25.09
CA ALA A 287 -0.64 24.02 25.02
C ALA A 287 -0.91 23.47 23.60
N PRO A 288 -0.89 24.29 22.52
CA PRO A 288 -1.06 23.77 21.15
C PRO A 288 0.04 22.80 20.73
N VAL A 289 1.29 23.05 21.16
CA VAL A 289 2.44 22.18 20.87
C VAL A 289 2.26 20.82 21.55
N ARG A 290 1.89 20.82 22.84
CA ARG A 290 1.67 19.57 23.60
C ARG A 290 0.50 18.78 23.03
N ASP A 291 -0.62 19.43 22.75
CA ASP A 291 -1.81 18.79 22.17
C ASP A 291 -1.47 18.08 20.85
N LEU A 292 -0.78 18.75 19.92
CA LEU A 292 -0.38 18.14 18.66
C LEU A 292 0.54 16.93 18.85
N LEU A 293 1.53 17.04 19.75
CA LEU A 293 2.46 15.93 20.03
C LEU A 293 1.75 14.74 20.69
N GLU A 294 0.81 14.98 21.60
CA GLU A 294 0.02 13.94 22.26
C GLU A 294 -0.93 13.24 21.28
N ARG A 295 -1.66 14.00 20.46
CA ARG A 295 -2.48 13.45 19.37
C ARG A 295 -1.64 12.69 18.36
N GLY A 296 -0.46 13.19 18.01
CA GLY A 296 0.50 12.53 17.13
C GLY A 296 0.95 11.17 17.68
N ARG A 297 1.30 11.12 18.97
CA ARG A 297 1.65 9.86 19.66
C ARG A 297 0.48 8.88 19.68
N SER A 298 -0.72 9.35 19.99
CA SER A 298 -1.95 8.54 19.97
C SER A 298 -2.26 8.00 18.56
N GLY A 299 -2.18 8.86 17.54
CA GLY A 299 -2.37 8.48 16.14
C GLY A 299 -1.36 7.44 15.67
N HIS A 300 -0.08 7.59 16.01
CA HIS A 300 0.96 6.60 15.73
C HIS A 300 0.64 5.23 16.35
N GLY A 301 0.13 5.21 17.59
CA GLY A 301 -0.25 3.99 18.30
C GLY A 301 -1.42 3.22 17.67
N ARG A 302 -2.21 3.85 16.79
CA ARG A 302 -3.35 3.22 16.09
C ARG A 302 -2.96 2.46 14.82
N ILE A 303 -1.73 2.62 14.32
CA ILE A 303 -1.28 1.94 13.11
C ILE A 303 -1.07 0.45 13.43
N PRO A 304 -1.75 -0.49 12.74
CA PRO A 304 -1.61 -1.91 13.02
C PRO A 304 -0.17 -2.42 12.89
N GLY A 305 0.20 -3.37 13.74
CA GLY A 305 1.49 -4.06 13.66
C GLY A 305 1.55 -5.09 12.52
N LYS A 306 2.74 -5.69 12.31
CA LYS A 306 3.04 -6.64 11.22
C LYS A 306 2.11 -7.87 11.10
N HIS A 307 1.34 -8.20 12.14
CA HIS A 307 0.40 -9.33 12.15
C HIS A 307 -1.07 -8.90 11.92
N GLY A 308 -1.33 -7.66 11.53
CA GLY A 308 -2.70 -7.18 11.26
C GLY A 308 -3.59 -7.07 12.51
N THR A 309 -3.03 -7.29 13.71
CA THR A 309 -3.76 -7.13 14.97
C THR A 309 -3.90 -5.65 15.33
N VAL A 310 -5.11 -5.27 15.73
CA VAL A 310 -5.50 -3.91 16.17
C VAL A 310 -4.71 -3.47 17.42
N HIS A 311 -4.14 -4.43 18.14
CA HIS A 311 -3.18 -4.18 19.20
C HIS A 311 -1.79 -4.63 18.73
N ARG A 312 -0.84 -3.68 18.69
CA ARG A 312 0.56 -4.01 18.87
C ARG A 312 0.66 -4.65 20.26
N PRO A 313 1.26 -5.85 20.41
CA PRO A 313 1.85 -6.19 21.69
C PRO A 313 2.77 -5.03 22.10
N ASP A 314 2.79 -4.67 23.37
CA ASP A 314 3.75 -3.68 23.89
C ASP A 314 5.16 -4.21 23.63
N TYR A 315 5.75 -3.87 22.49
CA TYR A 315 7.10 -4.33 22.18
C TYR A 315 8.09 -3.51 22.98
N THR A 316 9.04 -4.20 23.60
CA THR A 316 10.22 -3.57 24.19
C THR A 316 11.31 -3.50 23.13
N VAL A 317 11.95 -2.35 23.02
CA VAL A 317 13.04 -2.13 22.06
C VAL A 317 14.37 -2.29 22.77
N ILE A 318 15.21 -3.21 22.29
CA ILE A 318 16.59 -3.33 22.72
C ILE A 318 17.54 -2.77 21.64
N PRO A 319 18.25 -1.65 21.91
CA PRO A 319 19.32 -1.20 21.06
C PRO A 319 20.59 -2.05 21.26
N VAL A 320 21.14 -2.52 20.15
CA VAL A 320 22.37 -3.30 20.07
C VAL A 320 23.36 -2.56 19.17
N VAL A 321 24.55 -2.24 19.69
CA VAL A 321 25.59 -1.62 18.86
C VAL A 321 26.21 -2.68 17.95
N ILE A 322 26.27 -2.41 16.65
CA ILE A 322 26.76 -3.32 15.62
C ILE A 322 27.94 -2.72 14.85
N PRO A 323 29.06 -3.44 14.65
CA PRO A 323 30.10 -3.04 13.71
C PRO A 323 29.61 -3.05 12.26
N ASP A 324 29.97 -2.03 11.48
CA ASP A 324 29.68 -1.96 10.04
C ASP A 324 30.65 -2.85 9.23
N GLU A 325 30.50 -4.17 9.40
CA GLU A 325 31.33 -5.19 8.77
C GLU A 325 30.47 -6.34 8.21
N PRO A 326 30.92 -7.01 7.12
CA PRO A 326 30.20 -8.14 6.56
C PRO A 326 29.88 -9.23 7.60
N GLY A 327 28.64 -9.70 7.59
CA GLY A 327 28.18 -10.81 8.43
C GLY A 327 27.74 -10.42 9.85
N THR A 328 27.92 -9.16 10.28
CA THR A 328 27.52 -8.72 11.63
C THR A 328 26.02 -8.93 11.90
N LEU A 329 25.14 -8.49 11.00
CA LEU A 329 23.69 -8.72 11.15
C LEU A 329 23.33 -10.21 11.15
N GLY A 330 24.06 -11.02 10.37
CA GLY A 330 23.88 -12.47 10.34
C GLY A 330 24.19 -13.10 11.70
N ARG A 331 25.29 -12.69 12.34
CA ARG A 331 25.64 -13.14 13.70
C ARG A 331 24.61 -12.68 14.73
N LEU A 332 24.12 -11.44 14.62
CA LEU A 332 23.10 -10.91 15.53
C LEU A 332 21.80 -11.72 15.47
N PHE A 333 21.33 -12.03 14.26
CA PHE A 333 20.11 -12.83 14.08
C PHE A 333 20.32 -14.30 14.43
N ALA A 334 21.52 -14.85 14.20
CA ALA A 334 21.87 -16.21 14.64
C ALA A 334 21.82 -16.32 16.17
N ALA A 335 22.41 -15.37 16.90
CA ALA A 335 22.36 -15.33 18.36
C ALA A 335 20.93 -15.26 18.89
N ALA A 336 20.05 -14.49 18.23
CA ALA A 336 18.63 -14.47 18.60
C ALA A 336 17.92 -15.81 18.35
N ALA A 337 18.21 -16.46 17.22
CA ALA A 337 17.67 -17.78 16.90
C ALA A 337 18.16 -18.85 17.89
N GLU A 338 19.44 -18.83 18.27
CA GLU A 338 20.03 -19.74 19.27
C GLU A 338 19.43 -19.54 20.66
N ALA A 339 19.08 -18.30 21.00
CA ALA A 339 18.34 -17.96 22.22
C ALA A 339 16.85 -18.38 22.17
N GLY A 340 16.36 -18.87 21.02
CA GLY A 340 14.95 -19.21 20.82
C GLY A 340 14.03 -17.99 20.80
N VAL A 341 14.55 -16.80 20.53
CA VAL A 341 13.80 -15.54 20.56
C VAL A 341 13.48 -15.06 19.15
N ASN A 342 12.20 -14.79 18.90
CA ASN A 342 11.76 -14.14 17.67
C ASN A 342 12.02 -12.63 17.76
N ILE A 343 12.68 -12.06 16.74
CA ILE A 343 12.79 -10.60 16.59
C ILE A 343 11.55 -10.12 15.85
N GLU A 344 10.78 -9.24 16.49
CA GLU A 344 9.50 -8.81 15.95
C GLU A 344 9.67 -7.77 14.84
N ASP A 345 10.62 -6.85 15.01
CA ASP A 345 11.01 -5.85 14.02
C ASP A 345 12.48 -5.47 14.25
N VAL A 346 13.13 -4.92 13.23
CA VAL A 346 14.50 -4.43 13.34
C VAL A 346 14.64 -3.09 12.61
N ARG A 347 15.18 -2.10 13.31
CA ARG A 347 15.60 -0.84 12.70
C ARG A 347 17.09 -0.68 12.86
N ILE A 348 17.76 -0.20 11.81
CA ILE A 348 19.19 0.00 11.82
C ILE A 348 19.47 1.48 11.57
N GLU A 349 20.06 2.13 12.56
CA GLU A 349 20.55 3.49 12.45
C GLU A 349 22.06 3.46 12.28
N HIS A 350 22.57 4.19 11.28
CA HIS A 350 24.02 4.35 11.08
C HIS A 350 24.42 5.73 11.60
N THR A 351 25.50 5.80 12.37
CA THR A 351 26.08 7.09 12.73
C THR A 351 26.94 7.58 11.57
N PRO A 352 26.65 8.75 10.97
CA PRO A 352 27.46 9.27 9.87
C PRO A 352 28.93 9.43 10.30
N GLY A 353 29.85 8.81 9.56
CA GLY A 353 31.30 8.96 9.78
C GLY A 353 31.93 8.00 10.80
N LEU A 354 31.18 7.06 11.39
CA LEU A 354 31.72 6.00 12.24
C LEU A 354 31.39 4.61 11.65
N PRO A 355 32.27 3.60 11.76
CA PRO A 355 32.00 2.24 11.30
C PRO A 355 31.10 1.47 12.30
N LEU A 356 30.09 2.14 12.86
CA LEU A 356 29.19 1.62 13.87
C LEU A 356 27.74 1.97 13.52
N GLY A 357 26.87 0.99 13.66
CA GLY A 357 25.42 1.15 13.64
C GLY A 357 24.79 0.76 14.97
N VAL A 358 23.52 1.10 15.14
CA VAL A 358 22.68 0.61 16.23
C VAL A 358 21.51 -0.13 15.61
N ALA A 359 21.40 -1.43 15.91
CA ALA A 359 20.24 -2.24 15.61
C ALA A 359 19.25 -2.16 16.78
N GLN A 360 18.10 -1.55 16.57
CA GLN A 360 16.96 -1.58 17.49
C GLN A 360 16.15 -2.83 17.20
N LEU A 361 16.21 -3.82 18.10
CA LEU A 361 15.42 -5.05 18.00
C LEU A 361 14.12 -4.87 18.81
N TYR A 362 12.99 -5.03 18.16
CA TYR A 362 11.67 -4.99 18.80
C TYR A 362 11.31 -6.41 19.23
N LEU A 363 10.98 -6.60 20.50
CA LEU A 363 10.69 -7.91 21.09
C LEU A 363 9.41 -7.86 21.91
N LEU A 364 8.79 -9.01 22.13
CA LEU A 364 7.79 -9.15 23.19
C LEU A 364 8.45 -8.96 24.58
N PRO A 365 7.75 -8.39 25.58
CA PRO A 365 8.34 -8.07 26.89
C PRO A 365 8.99 -9.27 27.60
N ASP A 366 8.40 -10.45 27.44
CA ASP A 366 8.88 -11.70 28.04
C ASP A 366 10.18 -12.24 27.40
N ALA A 367 10.49 -11.81 26.17
CA ALA A 367 11.68 -12.23 25.44
C ALA A 367 12.91 -11.34 25.69
N VAL A 368 12.74 -10.16 26.28
CA VAL A 368 13.78 -9.13 26.45
C VAL A 368 14.95 -9.63 27.29
N ASP A 369 14.68 -10.18 28.46
CA ASP A 369 15.71 -10.65 29.40
C ASP A 369 16.49 -11.85 28.84
N THR A 370 15.81 -12.70 28.08
CA THR A 370 16.42 -13.86 27.42
C THR A 370 17.39 -13.39 26.34
N LEU A 371 16.94 -12.53 25.41
CA LEU A 371 17.80 -12.08 24.33
C LEU A 371 18.93 -11.16 24.81
N SER A 372 18.65 -10.25 25.75
CA SER A 372 19.68 -9.33 26.26
C SER A 372 20.83 -10.07 26.92
N ARG A 373 20.54 -11.14 27.67
CA ARG A 373 21.58 -11.99 28.27
C ARG A 373 22.35 -12.80 27.25
N ALA A 374 21.67 -13.39 26.27
CA ALA A 374 22.32 -14.15 25.20
C ALA A 374 23.27 -13.26 24.39
N LEU A 375 22.80 -12.09 23.96
CA LEU A 375 23.60 -11.13 23.22
C LEU A 375 24.78 -10.59 24.05
N ALA A 376 24.57 -10.28 25.34
CA ALA A 376 25.67 -9.86 26.20
C ALA A 376 26.72 -10.96 26.41
N ALA A 377 26.31 -12.23 26.51
CA ALA A 377 27.21 -13.38 26.62
C ALA A 377 28.06 -13.58 25.35
N ASP A 378 27.49 -13.27 24.18
CA ASP A 378 28.17 -13.30 22.88
C ASP A 378 28.99 -12.02 22.59
N GLY A 379 29.12 -11.13 23.57
CA GLY A 379 29.96 -9.93 23.49
C GLY A 379 29.32 -8.75 22.78
N TRP A 380 28.00 -8.76 22.53
CA TRP A 380 27.28 -7.61 21.99
C TRP A 380 27.10 -6.53 23.06
N SER A 381 27.19 -5.26 22.64
CA SER A 381 26.83 -4.12 23.50
C SER A 381 25.33 -3.89 23.43
N VAL A 382 24.60 -4.41 24.41
CA VAL A 382 23.15 -4.29 24.54
C VAL A 382 22.83 -3.24 25.60
N HIS A 383 21.91 -2.33 25.30
CA HIS A 383 21.45 -1.32 26.25
C HIS A 383 19.92 -1.37 26.41
N PRO A 384 19.38 -2.28 27.24
CA PRO A 384 17.93 -2.36 27.44
C PRO A 384 17.42 -1.00 27.92
N GLY A 385 16.42 -0.45 27.22
CA GLY A 385 15.79 0.81 27.65
C GLY A 385 15.20 0.65 29.05
N VAL A 386 15.48 1.61 29.93
CA VAL A 386 14.87 1.71 31.28
C VAL A 386 13.39 2.07 31.16
#